data_AF-A0A482W3N2-F1
#
_entry.id   AF-A0A482W3N2-F1
#
_cell.length_a   1.000
_cell.length_b   1.000
_cell.length_c   1.000
_cell.angle_alpha   90.00
_cell.angle_beta   90.00
_cell.angle_gamma   90.00
#
_symmetry.space_group_name_H-M   'P 1'
#
loop_
_entity.id
_entity.type
_entity.pdbx_description
1 polymer ?
#
loop_
_entity_poly.entity_id
_entity_poly.type
_entity_poly.pdbx_seq_one_letter_code
_entity_poly.pdbx_strand_id
1 'polypeptide(L)'
;IGNYNHQKMERVDWKKTIKINILMLKIVGLWPAGDESYKPNLYLLYAAISILCFQVGHIFFQIVNLYFIRDDLEALTGVIFIVLMEMQGVLKAYCVIKNMKMLKQLMITINSDLFQPKNKEQRALIQPNINAWKTVVSTFWFFAAFCLFFWSMFPILDKSVKDYRLPFLAWYPHNTKTSPQYEFTYLYQSIAFNLLAMVNVNIDTLIAALNMYIGAQFDILCDDLRNIHCDSEEKPRDVSKKLKICIHHHREILRFADYANRFYNWLLFVEFFVSGITIGLSMFQLTLVIPFSSEFHSLAMYANAVLVEIFMYCWFGNEIEVKSSKLSYAVFESDWTEFSLEVKKNLIFFVLKVQKPLKISALGLFYLSVETFMTWNMIFSLITFSIHLNSILAYGNTISVEIFMYCGFSMKSKASAPNFLIILLNLIGPTCLLKKLLIFFVLRVQKPLKMFTPGLFYLSVETFMKVELQPDYVPIDIVSFESDWTDLPQNLKKLLIFFVLKMQKPLKISDLDLFYLWVDTFVKILKIAWFYFSLMNQASASE
;
A
#
# COMPACT_ATOMS: atom_id res chain seq x y z
N ILE A 1 -7.06 -53.88 -12.75
CA ILE A 1 -7.80 -52.82 -13.47
C ILE A 1 -8.59 -52.05 -12.41
N GLY A 2 -7.95 -51.08 -11.76
CA GLY A 2 -8.53 -50.28 -10.69
C GLY A 2 -9.06 -48.96 -11.25
N ASN A 3 -10.35 -48.72 -11.05
CA ASN A 3 -11.10 -47.59 -11.56
C ASN A 3 -10.70 -46.31 -10.78
N TYR A 4 -9.67 -45.58 -11.23
CA TYR A 4 -9.42 -44.22 -10.75
C TYR A 4 -10.50 -43.30 -11.33
N ASN A 5 -11.56 -43.10 -10.56
CA ASN A 5 -12.50 -42.02 -10.77
C ASN A 5 -11.74 -40.69 -10.73
N HIS A 6 -11.39 -40.16 -11.90
CA HIS A 6 -11.15 -38.72 -12.06
C HIS A 6 -12.46 -38.00 -11.75
N GLN A 7 -12.73 -37.75 -10.46
CA GLN A 7 -13.67 -36.70 -10.06
C GLN A 7 -13.12 -35.41 -10.67
N LYS A 8 -13.74 -34.98 -11.77
CA LYS A 8 -13.39 -33.77 -12.50
C LYS A 8 -13.49 -32.62 -11.51
N MET A 9 -12.35 -32.14 -11.02
CA MET A 9 -12.31 -31.12 -9.99
C MET A 9 -12.98 -29.86 -10.54
N GLU A 10 -13.86 -29.29 -9.74
CA GLU A 10 -14.60 -28.09 -10.12
C GLU A 10 -13.62 -26.93 -10.33
N ARG A 11 -13.60 -26.37 -11.55
CA ARG A 11 -12.75 -25.25 -11.92
C ARG A 11 -13.00 -24.05 -11.00
N VAL A 12 -11.94 -23.34 -10.66
CA VAL A 12 -12.05 -22.06 -9.95
C VAL A 12 -12.35 -20.99 -11.01
N ASP A 13 -13.57 -20.47 -10.97
CA ASP A 13 -13.93 -19.27 -11.73
C ASP A 13 -13.39 -18.03 -11.01
N TRP A 14 -12.23 -17.56 -11.45
CA TRP A 14 -11.60 -16.37 -10.89
C TRP A 14 -12.45 -15.11 -11.12
N LYS A 15 -13.23 -15.04 -12.22
CA LYS A 15 -14.15 -13.91 -12.47
C LYS A 15 -15.27 -13.87 -11.43
N LYS A 16 -15.69 -15.01 -10.89
CA LYS A 16 -16.69 -15.08 -9.81
C LYS A 16 -16.20 -14.36 -8.54
N THR A 17 -14.90 -14.39 -8.26
CA THR A 17 -14.29 -13.69 -7.12
C THR A 17 -14.50 -12.17 -7.21
N ILE A 18 -14.34 -11.58 -8.39
CA ILE A 18 -14.51 -10.14 -8.64
C ILE A 18 -15.87 -9.79 -9.28
N LYS A 19 -16.88 -10.66 -9.16
CA LYS A 19 -18.20 -10.44 -9.77
C LYS A 19 -18.84 -9.13 -9.30
N ILE A 20 -18.67 -8.79 -8.03
CA ILE A 20 -19.15 -7.53 -7.45
C ILE A 20 -18.42 -6.35 -8.08
N ASN A 21 -17.09 -6.41 -8.25
CA ASN A 21 -16.33 -5.38 -8.96
C ASN A 21 -16.85 -5.16 -10.39
N ILE A 22 -17.03 -6.23 -11.15
CA ILE A 22 -17.57 -6.15 -12.52
C ILE A 22 -18.98 -5.54 -12.53
N LEU A 23 -19.84 -5.89 -11.58
CA LEU A 23 -21.18 -5.32 -11.47
C LEU A 23 -21.13 -3.81 -11.22
N MET A 24 -20.32 -3.38 -10.26
CA MET A 24 -20.16 -1.95 -9.96
C MET A 24 -19.57 -1.19 -11.16
N LEU A 25 -18.55 -1.73 -11.84
CA LEU A 25 -18.02 -1.13 -13.07
C LEU A 25 -19.09 -1.02 -14.16
N LYS A 26 -20.01 -1.99 -14.26
CA LYS A 26 -21.16 -1.87 -15.17
C LYS A 26 -22.07 -0.72 -14.77
N ILE A 27 -22.39 -0.60 -13.47
CA ILE A 27 -23.23 0.46 -12.91
C ILE A 27 -22.62 1.84 -13.19
N VAL A 28 -21.32 2.04 -12.96
CA VAL A 28 -20.71 3.37 -13.21
C VAL A 28 -20.46 3.67 -14.70
N GLY A 29 -20.76 2.74 -15.60
CA GLY A 29 -20.57 2.91 -17.04
C GLY A 29 -19.19 2.53 -17.55
N LEU A 30 -18.37 1.84 -16.75
CA LEU A 30 -16.97 1.48 -17.03
C LEU A 30 -16.77 0.05 -17.56
N TRP A 31 -17.80 -0.76 -17.76
CA TRP A 31 -17.65 -2.15 -18.22
C TRP A 31 -18.54 -2.47 -19.43
N PRO A 32 -18.06 -2.23 -20.67
CA PRO A 32 -18.81 -2.58 -21.88
C PRO A 32 -18.98 -4.10 -22.01
N ALA A 33 -20.03 -4.56 -22.68
CA ALA A 33 -20.30 -5.99 -22.83
C ALA A 33 -19.29 -6.72 -23.76
N GLY A 34 -18.86 -6.09 -24.85
CA GLY A 34 -17.95 -6.69 -25.85
C GLY A 34 -16.46 -6.63 -25.50
N ASP A 35 -15.61 -7.38 -26.19
CA ASP A 35 -14.23 -7.66 -25.76
C ASP A 35 -13.23 -6.50 -25.86
N GLU A 36 -13.50 -5.48 -26.68
CA GLU A 36 -12.48 -4.47 -27.00
C GLU A 36 -12.89 -3.05 -26.63
N SER A 37 -14.01 -2.56 -27.17
CA SER A 37 -14.40 -1.16 -27.08
C SER A 37 -15.91 -0.99 -26.89
N TYR A 38 -16.29 0.21 -26.46
CA TYR A 38 -17.69 0.61 -26.37
C TYR A 38 -18.30 0.63 -27.77
N LYS A 39 -19.35 -0.18 -27.96
CA LYS A 39 -20.16 -0.15 -29.19
C LYS A 39 -21.15 1.02 -29.10
N PRO A 40 -21.56 1.64 -30.23
CA PRO A 40 -22.56 2.69 -30.23
C PRO A 40 -23.95 2.11 -29.91
N ASN A 41 -24.24 1.98 -28.62
CA ASN A 41 -25.49 1.43 -28.09
C ASN A 41 -25.98 2.29 -26.90
N LEU A 42 -27.15 1.95 -26.36
CA LEU A 42 -27.72 2.64 -25.19
C LEU A 42 -26.78 2.63 -23.96
N TYR A 43 -25.92 1.61 -23.84
CA TYR A 43 -24.94 1.55 -22.75
C TYR A 43 -23.82 2.58 -22.91
N LEU A 44 -23.35 2.85 -24.13
CA LEU A 44 -22.40 3.94 -24.37
C LEU A 44 -23.02 5.30 -24.05
N LEU A 45 -24.27 5.53 -24.46
CA LEU A 45 -24.99 6.76 -24.13
C LEU A 45 -25.11 6.93 -22.61
N TYR A 46 -25.53 5.87 -21.91
CA TYR A 46 -25.57 5.84 -20.45
C TYR A 46 -24.20 6.12 -19.81
N ALA A 47 -23.14 5.46 -20.27
CA ALA A 47 -21.79 5.65 -19.75
C ALA A 47 -21.29 7.08 -19.98
N ALA A 48 -21.56 7.66 -21.14
CA ALA A 48 -21.23 9.04 -21.45
C ALA A 48 -21.97 10.02 -20.52
N ILE A 49 -23.27 9.80 -20.29
CA ILE A 49 -24.04 10.63 -19.36
C ILE A 49 -23.52 10.47 -17.92
N SER A 50 -23.28 9.25 -17.45
CA SER A 50 -22.72 8.97 -16.12
C SER A 50 -21.39 9.72 -15.90
N ILE A 51 -20.45 9.59 -16.84
CA ILE A 51 -19.11 10.18 -16.70
C ILE A 51 -19.16 11.70 -16.90
N LEU A 52 -19.78 12.18 -17.99
CA LEU A 52 -19.74 13.61 -18.33
C LEU A 52 -20.65 14.44 -17.41
N CYS A 53 -21.89 13.99 -17.19
CA CYS A 53 -22.85 14.79 -16.44
C CYS A 53 -22.66 14.66 -14.93
N PHE A 54 -22.41 13.45 -14.40
CA PHE A 54 -22.32 13.26 -12.95
C PHE A 54 -20.89 13.38 -12.42
N GLN A 55 -19.90 12.75 -13.06
CA GLN A 55 -18.52 12.79 -12.54
C GLN A 55 -17.81 14.10 -12.91
N VAL A 56 -17.67 14.38 -14.21
CA VAL A 56 -16.98 15.59 -14.71
C VAL A 56 -17.79 16.84 -14.38
N GLY A 57 -19.11 16.80 -14.54
CA GLY A 57 -20.00 17.92 -14.24
C GLY A 57 -19.94 18.35 -12.77
N HIS A 58 -19.92 17.42 -11.82
CA HIS A 58 -19.83 17.75 -10.40
C HIS A 58 -18.50 18.44 -10.06
N ILE A 59 -17.39 17.88 -10.53
CA ILE A 59 -16.05 18.45 -10.36
C ILE A 59 -15.99 19.85 -10.97
N PHE A 60 -16.57 20.06 -12.15
CA PHE A 60 -16.61 21.38 -12.78
C PHE A 60 -17.24 22.45 -11.86
N PHE A 61 -18.39 22.15 -11.24
CA PHE A 61 -19.05 23.06 -10.31
C PHE A 61 -18.22 23.35 -9.05
N GLN A 62 -17.48 22.36 -8.55
CA GLN A 62 -16.54 22.56 -7.43
C GLN A 62 -15.32 23.41 -7.85
N ILE A 63 -14.75 23.19 -9.04
CA ILE A 63 -13.63 23.99 -9.56
C ILE A 63 -14.05 25.45 -9.72
N VAL A 64 -15.24 25.72 -10.26
CA VAL A 64 -15.75 27.08 -10.36
C VAL A 64 -15.93 27.70 -8.97
N ASN A 65 -16.36 26.93 -7.98
CA ASN A 65 -16.43 27.39 -6.59
C ASN A 65 -15.06 27.79 -6.02
N LEU A 66 -13.99 27.03 -6.33
CA LEU A 66 -12.62 27.37 -5.91
C LEU A 66 -12.20 28.77 -6.37
N TYR A 67 -12.64 29.21 -7.55
CA TYR A 67 -12.35 30.56 -8.04
C TYR A 67 -13.00 31.65 -7.16
N PHE A 68 -14.21 31.40 -6.65
CA PHE A 68 -14.94 32.35 -5.80
C PHE A 68 -14.42 32.40 -4.36
N ILE A 69 -13.93 31.27 -3.82
CA ILE A 69 -13.43 31.18 -2.43
C ILE A 69 -11.90 31.31 -2.32
N ARG A 70 -11.20 31.67 -3.41
CA ARG A 70 -9.73 31.69 -3.49
C ARG A 70 -9.04 32.57 -2.44
N ASP A 71 -9.73 33.59 -1.95
CA ASP A 71 -9.19 34.56 -1.00
C ASP A 71 -9.35 34.07 0.47
N ASP A 72 -10.15 33.02 0.71
CA ASP A 72 -10.33 32.37 2.00
C ASP A 72 -9.54 31.05 2.04
N LEU A 73 -8.36 31.07 2.67
CA LEU A 73 -7.46 29.92 2.71
C LEU A 73 -8.07 28.70 3.41
N GLU A 74 -8.88 28.91 4.45
CA GLU A 74 -9.52 27.82 5.20
C GLU A 74 -10.58 27.14 4.33
N ALA A 75 -11.47 27.93 3.72
CA ALA A 75 -12.47 27.39 2.80
C ALA A 75 -11.82 26.74 1.58
N LEU A 76 -10.77 27.36 1.02
CA LEU A 76 -10.04 26.86 -0.14
C LEU A 76 -9.42 25.49 0.16
N THR A 77 -8.66 25.38 1.25
CA THR A 77 -8.01 24.12 1.64
C THR A 77 -9.03 23.05 2.01
N GLY A 78 -10.19 23.42 2.56
CA GLY A 78 -11.32 22.52 2.84
C GLY A 78 -11.98 21.90 1.60
N VAL A 79 -11.86 22.55 0.43
CA VAL A 79 -12.45 22.06 -0.84
C VAL A 79 -11.41 21.41 -1.76
N ILE A 80 -10.16 21.92 -1.80
CA ILE A 80 -9.13 21.43 -2.73
C ILE A 80 -8.85 19.94 -2.56
N PHE A 81 -8.73 19.42 -1.33
CA PHE A 81 -8.36 18.01 -1.16
C PHE A 81 -9.45 17.06 -1.67
N ILE A 82 -10.73 17.44 -1.55
CA ILE A 82 -11.86 16.69 -2.09
C ILE A 82 -11.82 16.71 -3.61
N VAL A 83 -11.68 17.90 -4.20
CA VAL A 83 -11.60 18.09 -5.65
C VAL A 83 -10.45 17.28 -6.26
N LEU A 84 -9.27 17.26 -5.61
CA LEU A 84 -8.13 16.49 -6.08
C LEU A 84 -8.40 14.97 -6.11
N MET A 85 -9.03 14.41 -5.07
CA MET A 85 -9.44 13.00 -5.08
C MET A 85 -10.50 12.70 -6.14
N GLU A 86 -11.46 13.60 -6.34
CA GLU A 86 -12.48 13.41 -7.37
C GLU A 86 -11.87 13.43 -8.79
N MET A 87 -10.95 14.36 -9.05
CA MET A 87 -10.18 14.41 -10.30
C MET A 87 -9.39 13.11 -10.53
N GLN A 88 -8.77 12.56 -9.48
CA GLN A 88 -8.11 11.25 -9.53
C GLN A 88 -9.10 10.12 -9.88
N GLY A 89 -10.32 10.15 -9.34
CA GLY A 89 -11.39 9.21 -9.70
C GLY A 89 -11.74 9.24 -11.19
N VAL A 90 -11.89 10.43 -11.78
CA VAL A 90 -12.12 10.59 -13.24
C VAL A 90 -10.93 10.10 -14.05
N LEU A 91 -9.70 10.37 -13.60
CA LEU A 91 -8.51 9.87 -14.27
C LEU A 91 -8.44 8.34 -14.24
N LYS A 92 -8.77 7.72 -13.09
CA LYS A 92 -8.91 6.26 -12.94
C LYS A 92 -9.93 5.70 -13.93
N ALA A 93 -11.12 6.31 -14.02
CA ALA A 93 -12.14 5.94 -14.99
C ALA A 93 -11.61 5.99 -16.44
N TYR A 94 -10.96 7.08 -16.83
CA TYR A 94 -10.37 7.23 -18.16
C TYR A 94 -9.32 6.14 -18.46
N CYS A 95 -8.42 5.87 -17.52
CA CYS A 95 -7.41 4.82 -17.67
C CYS A 95 -8.03 3.43 -17.83
N VAL A 96 -9.10 3.11 -17.10
CA VAL A 96 -9.84 1.85 -17.24
C VAL A 96 -10.48 1.74 -18.62
N ILE A 97 -11.13 2.80 -19.10
CA ILE A 97 -11.73 2.84 -20.45
C ILE A 97 -10.66 2.60 -21.51
N LYS A 98 -9.54 3.34 -21.43
CA LYS A 98 -8.43 3.22 -22.38
C LYS A 98 -7.81 1.83 -22.40
N ASN A 99 -7.70 1.18 -21.24
CA ASN A 99 -7.04 -0.12 -21.09
C ASN A 99 -8.01 -1.31 -20.93
N MET A 100 -9.29 -1.14 -21.26
CA MET A 100 -10.33 -2.16 -21.04
C MET A 100 -10.00 -3.49 -21.73
N LYS A 101 -9.47 -3.45 -22.96
CA LYS A 101 -9.04 -4.64 -23.69
C LYS A 101 -7.98 -5.45 -22.92
N MET A 102 -6.98 -4.76 -22.35
CA MET A 102 -5.92 -5.39 -21.56
C MET A 102 -6.49 -6.00 -20.27
N LEU A 103 -7.38 -5.30 -19.58
CA LEU A 103 -8.06 -5.81 -18.39
C LEU A 103 -8.86 -7.09 -18.68
N LYS A 104 -9.61 -7.12 -19.80
CA LYS A 104 -10.36 -8.31 -20.21
C LYS A 104 -9.45 -9.47 -20.62
N GLN A 105 -8.33 -9.18 -21.29
CA GLN A 105 -7.33 -10.20 -21.60
C GLN A 105 -6.73 -10.81 -20.33
N LEU A 106 -6.39 -10.02 -19.31
CA LEU A 106 -5.98 -10.54 -18.00
C LEU A 106 -7.06 -11.47 -17.42
N MET A 107 -8.33 -11.08 -17.49
CA MET A 107 -9.44 -11.92 -17.02
C MET A 107 -9.63 -13.22 -17.81
N ILE A 108 -9.24 -13.26 -19.09
CA ILE A 108 -9.24 -14.49 -19.89
C ILE A 108 -8.06 -15.36 -19.46
N THR A 109 -6.86 -14.80 -19.36
CA THR A 109 -5.61 -15.52 -19.01
C THR A 109 -5.71 -16.20 -17.64
N ILE A 110 -6.22 -15.51 -16.61
CA ILE A 110 -6.35 -16.08 -15.25
C ILE A 110 -7.33 -17.25 -15.21
N ASN A 111 -8.28 -17.34 -16.15
CA ASN A 111 -9.21 -18.47 -16.25
C ASN A 111 -8.76 -19.56 -17.23
N SER A 112 -7.56 -19.44 -17.80
CA SER A 112 -6.98 -20.48 -18.64
C SER A 112 -6.61 -21.72 -17.83
N ASP A 113 -6.48 -22.87 -18.49
CA ASP A 113 -6.14 -24.14 -17.85
C ASP A 113 -4.84 -24.11 -17.07
N LEU A 114 -3.86 -23.32 -17.53
CA LEU A 114 -2.56 -23.20 -16.88
C LEU A 114 -2.64 -22.54 -15.50
N PHE A 115 -3.65 -21.69 -15.27
CA PHE A 115 -3.83 -20.92 -14.02
C PHE A 115 -4.84 -21.58 -13.06
N GLN A 116 -5.32 -22.77 -13.39
CA GLN A 116 -6.22 -23.53 -12.52
C GLN A 116 -5.43 -24.34 -11.48
N PRO A 117 -5.90 -24.42 -10.22
CA PRO A 117 -5.35 -25.39 -9.29
C PRO A 117 -5.58 -26.81 -9.84
N LYS A 118 -4.58 -27.69 -9.66
CA LYS A 118 -4.56 -29.05 -10.21
C LYS A 118 -5.07 -30.11 -9.23
N ASN A 119 -5.00 -29.83 -7.94
CA ASN A 119 -5.46 -30.72 -6.88
C ASN A 119 -6.18 -29.94 -5.74
N LYS A 120 -6.76 -30.68 -4.79
CA LYS A 120 -7.49 -30.10 -3.64
C LYS A 120 -6.57 -29.31 -2.70
N GLU A 121 -5.30 -29.71 -2.60
CA GLU A 121 -4.30 -29.05 -1.75
C GLU A 121 -3.98 -27.66 -2.28
N GLN A 122 -3.69 -27.52 -3.58
CA GLN A 122 -3.51 -26.23 -4.25
C GLN A 122 -4.73 -25.33 -4.11
N ARG A 123 -5.95 -25.88 -4.18
CA ARG A 123 -7.17 -25.11 -3.92
C ARG A 123 -7.23 -24.63 -2.46
N ALA A 124 -6.86 -25.47 -1.50
CA ALA A 124 -6.80 -25.09 -0.09
C ALA A 124 -5.69 -24.06 0.19
N LEU A 125 -4.58 -24.08 -0.56
CA LEU A 125 -3.50 -23.09 -0.44
C LEU A 125 -3.94 -21.68 -0.87
N ILE A 126 -4.71 -21.56 -1.96
CA ILE A 126 -5.14 -20.25 -2.47
C ILE A 126 -6.37 -19.68 -1.76
N GLN A 127 -7.19 -20.52 -1.13
CA GLN A 127 -8.48 -20.13 -0.55
C GLN A 127 -8.34 -19.06 0.57
N PRO A 128 -7.36 -19.13 1.49
CA PRO A 128 -7.14 -18.09 2.50
C PRO A 128 -6.85 -16.72 1.87
N ASN A 129 -6.06 -16.66 0.79
CA ASN A 129 -5.76 -15.40 0.10
C ASN A 129 -7.03 -14.78 -0.52
N ILE A 130 -7.87 -15.61 -1.14
CA ILE A 130 -9.15 -15.19 -1.72
C ILE A 130 -10.09 -14.68 -0.61
N ASN A 131 -10.14 -15.39 0.51
CA ASN A 131 -10.97 -14.99 1.66
C ASN A 131 -10.47 -13.69 2.27
N ALA A 132 -9.15 -13.54 2.47
CA ALA A 132 -8.54 -12.32 2.98
C ALA A 132 -8.85 -11.13 2.06
N TRP A 133 -8.70 -11.29 0.74
CA TRP A 133 -9.08 -10.25 -0.22
C TRP A 133 -10.57 -9.91 -0.14
N LYS A 134 -11.47 -10.91 -0.08
CA LYS A 134 -12.92 -10.66 0.07
C LYS A 134 -13.25 -9.90 1.36
N THR A 135 -12.63 -10.28 2.47
CA THR A 135 -12.81 -9.60 3.75
C THR A 135 -12.31 -8.16 3.67
N VAL A 136 -11.09 -7.93 3.19
CA VAL A 136 -10.52 -6.58 3.03
C VAL A 136 -11.41 -5.71 2.15
N VAL A 137 -11.82 -6.21 0.98
CA VAL A 137 -12.68 -5.47 0.05
C VAL A 137 -14.06 -5.21 0.65
N SER A 138 -14.68 -6.21 1.29
CA SER A 138 -16.00 -6.03 1.91
C SER A 138 -15.96 -5.00 3.04
N THR A 139 -14.93 -5.06 3.89
CA THR A 139 -14.71 -4.11 4.98
C THR A 139 -14.46 -2.71 4.43
N PHE A 140 -13.64 -2.58 3.39
CA PHE A 140 -13.34 -1.30 2.76
C PHE A 140 -14.60 -0.67 2.11
N TRP A 141 -15.39 -1.47 1.38
CA TRP A 141 -16.69 -1.02 0.85
C TRP A 141 -17.67 -0.61 1.94
N PHE A 142 -17.72 -1.34 3.05
CA PHE A 142 -18.59 -1.00 4.18
C PHE A 142 -18.21 0.34 4.79
N PHE A 143 -16.92 0.56 5.08
CA PHE A 143 -16.44 1.84 5.61
C PHE A 143 -16.60 2.98 4.61
N ALA A 144 -16.35 2.76 3.33
CA ALA A 144 -16.59 3.76 2.29
C ALA A 144 -18.07 4.14 2.23
N ALA A 145 -18.99 3.17 2.11
CA ALA A 145 -20.43 3.43 2.08
C ALA A 145 -20.92 4.14 3.35
N PHE A 146 -20.39 3.77 4.52
CA PHE A 146 -20.67 4.42 5.79
C PHE A 146 -20.21 5.89 5.78
N CYS A 147 -18.95 6.16 5.40
CA CYS A 147 -18.43 7.51 5.31
C CYS A 147 -19.26 8.39 4.34
N LEU A 148 -19.61 7.86 3.16
CA LEU A 148 -20.43 8.55 2.17
C LEU A 148 -21.83 8.88 2.68
N PHE A 149 -22.45 7.94 3.40
CA PHE A 149 -23.75 8.14 4.01
C PHE A 149 -23.72 9.26 5.05
N PHE A 150 -22.76 9.23 5.97
CA PHE A 150 -22.61 10.27 6.99
C PHE A 150 -22.26 11.63 6.40
N TRP A 151 -21.40 11.69 5.38
CA TRP A 151 -21.06 12.94 4.70
C TRP A 151 -22.29 13.53 4.01
N SER A 152 -23.06 12.70 3.30
CA SER A 152 -24.29 13.15 2.65
C SER A 152 -25.30 13.64 3.68
N MET A 153 -25.48 12.92 4.80
CA MET A 153 -26.42 13.26 5.87
C MET A 153 -25.95 14.41 6.78
N PHE A 154 -24.68 14.82 6.72
CA PHE A 154 -24.09 15.81 7.61
C PHE A 154 -24.93 17.12 7.69
N PRO A 155 -25.34 17.73 6.55
CA PRO A 155 -26.16 18.94 6.62
C PRO A 155 -27.53 18.73 7.29
N ILE A 156 -28.10 17.52 7.19
CA ILE A 156 -29.39 17.18 7.81
C ILE A 156 -29.21 17.02 9.32
N LEU A 157 -28.18 16.28 9.73
CA LEU A 157 -27.90 15.97 11.14
C LEU A 157 -27.55 17.23 11.94
N ASP A 158 -26.77 18.13 11.35
CA ASP A 158 -26.39 19.41 11.96
C ASP A 158 -27.42 20.53 11.70
N LYS A 159 -28.59 20.19 11.11
CA LYS A 159 -29.70 21.11 10.81
C LYS A 159 -29.36 22.28 9.86
N SER A 160 -28.16 22.33 9.29
CA SER A 160 -27.72 23.33 8.32
C SER A 160 -28.44 23.24 6.97
N VAL A 161 -29.24 22.18 6.75
CA VAL A 161 -30.26 22.13 5.68
C VAL A 161 -31.24 23.31 5.77
N LYS A 162 -31.55 23.80 6.99
CA LYS A 162 -32.42 24.99 7.16
C LYS A 162 -31.80 26.25 6.53
N ASP A 163 -30.47 26.29 6.44
CA ASP A 163 -29.71 27.38 5.84
C ASP A 163 -29.35 27.09 4.38
N TYR A 164 -29.98 26.07 3.77
CA TYR A 164 -29.72 25.61 2.40
C TYR A 164 -28.26 25.19 2.17
N ARG A 165 -27.58 24.67 3.20
CA ARG A 165 -26.22 24.14 3.05
C ARG A 165 -26.23 22.85 2.24
N LEU A 166 -25.45 22.81 1.17
CA LEU A 166 -25.25 21.62 0.34
C LEU A 166 -24.20 20.68 0.97
N PRO A 167 -24.23 19.36 0.69
CA PRO A 167 -23.23 18.41 1.19
C PRO A 167 -21.80 18.75 0.77
N PHE A 168 -21.64 19.26 -0.46
CA PHE A 168 -20.37 19.72 -1.00
C PHE A 168 -20.46 21.18 -1.43
N LEU A 169 -19.46 21.97 -1.06
CA LEU A 169 -19.36 23.36 -1.48
C LEU A 169 -19.06 23.43 -2.98
N ALA A 170 -20.06 23.83 -3.75
CA ALA A 170 -19.99 23.94 -5.20
C ALA A 170 -20.86 25.11 -5.68
N TRP A 171 -20.46 25.72 -6.79
CA TRP A 171 -21.19 26.81 -7.41
C TRP A 171 -22.12 26.26 -8.49
N TYR A 172 -23.34 26.78 -8.57
CA TYR A 172 -24.31 26.45 -9.61
C TYR A 172 -24.84 27.73 -10.26
N PRO A 173 -25.19 27.69 -11.57
CA PRO A 173 -25.70 28.86 -12.31
C PRO A 173 -27.15 29.23 -11.95
N HIS A 174 -27.79 28.52 -11.01
CA HIS A 174 -29.14 28.77 -10.51
C HIS A 174 -29.12 29.00 -8.99
N ASN A 175 -30.19 29.59 -8.46
CA ASN A 175 -30.30 29.82 -7.02
C ASN A 175 -30.52 28.49 -6.27
N THR A 176 -29.52 28.06 -5.49
CA THR A 176 -29.57 26.85 -4.66
C THR A 176 -30.24 27.07 -3.30
N LYS A 177 -30.67 28.30 -2.98
CA LYS A 177 -31.36 28.65 -1.73
C LYS A 177 -32.89 28.69 -1.87
N THR A 178 -33.43 28.12 -2.93
CA THR A 178 -34.87 28.07 -3.20
C THR A 178 -35.33 26.63 -3.44
N SER A 179 -36.50 26.27 -2.90
CA SER A 179 -37.16 25.01 -3.19
C SER A 179 -37.95 25.14 -4.51
N PRO A 180 -37.92 24.15 -5.44
CA PRO A 180 -37.33 22.81 -5.30
C PRO A 180 -35.87 22.68 -5.81
N GLN A 181 -35.22 23.77 -6.21
CA GLN A 181 -33.88 23.72 -6.82
C GLN A 181 -32.82 23.20 -5.85
N TYR A 182 -32.93 23.53 -4.56
CA TYR A 182 -32.06 23.01 -3.51
C TYR A 182 -32.10 21.49 -3.46
N GLU A 183 -33.29 20.90 -3.41
CA GLU A 183 -33.51 19.47 -3.26
C GLU A 183 -33.00 18.70 -4.50
N PHE A 184 -33.23 19.24 -5.70
CA PHE A 184 -32.67 18.66 -6.92
C PHE A 184 -31.14 18.72 -6.94
N THR A 185 -30.54 19.83 -6.52
CA THR A 185 -29.09 20.00 -6.46
C THR A 185 -28.46 19.09 -5.42
N TYR A 186 -29.10 18.97 -4.25
CA TYR A 186 -28.69 18.09 -3.18
C TYR A 186 -28.69 16.62 -3.65
N LEU A 187 -29.79 16.17 -4.27
CA LEU A 187 -29.89 14.82 -4.82
C LEU A 187 -28.84 14.56 -5.91
N TYR A 188 -28.62 15.54 -6.80
CA TYR A 188 -27.59 15.45 -7.83
C TYR A 188 -26.19 15.27 -7.22
N GLN A 189 -25.81 16.09 -6.23
CA GLN A 189 -24.50 15.95 -5.56
C GLN A 189 -24.35 14.59 -4.88
N SER A 190 -25.38 14.13 -4.16
CA SER A 190 -25.35 12.82 -3.52
C SER A 190 -25.16 11.69 -4.54
N ILE A 191 -25.86 11.71 -5.67
CA ILE A 191 -25.71 10.70 -6.73
C ILE A 191 -24.31 10.78 -7.37
N ALA A 192 -23.89 11.99 -7.76
CA ALA A 192 -22.59 12.22 -8.40
C ALA A 192 -21.42 11.72 -7.55
N PHE A 193 -21.40 12.11 -6.27
CA PHE A 193 -20.34 11.73 -5.36
C PHE A 193 -20.32 10.23 -5.06
N ASN A 194 -21.51 9.60 -4.93
CA ASN A 194 -21.60 8.14 -4.79
C ASN A 194 -21.04 7.40 -6.01
N LEU A 195 -21.31 7.89 -7.23
CA LEU A 195 -20.75 7.31 -8.45
C LEU A 195 -19.22 7.47 -8.50
N LEU A 196 -18.70 8.65 -8.15
CA LEU A 196 -17.25 8.93 -8.07
C LEU A 196 -16.54 8.04 -7.05
N ALA A 197 -17.07 7.96 -5.82
CA ALA A 197 -16.52 7.09 -4.80
C ALA A 197 -16.59 5.61 -5.19
N MET A 198 -17.69 5.20 -5.86
CA MET A 198 -17.82 3.86 -6.40
C MET A 198 -16.73 3.55 -7.43
N VAL A 199 -16.43 4.49 -8.35
CA VAL A 199 -15.32 4.36 -9.31
C VAL A 199 -13.98 4.18 -8.57
N ASN A 200 -13.69 5.05 -7.59
CA ASN A 200 -12.43 5.05 -6.86
C ASN A 200 -12.17 3.69 -6.18
N VAL A 201 -13.08 3.32 -5.27
CA VAL A 201 -12.96 2.10 -4.47
C VAL A 201 -12.97 0.85 -5.35
N ASN A 202 -13.73 0.84 -6.44
CA ASN A 202 -13.78 -0.34 -7.30
C ASN A 202 -12.47 -0.60 -8.05
N ILE A 203 -11.84 0.45 -8.56
CA ILE A 203 -10.60 0.33 -9.33
C ILE A 203 -9.47 -0.11 -8.40
N ASP A 204 -9.42 0.43 -7.18
CA ASP A 204 -8.39 0.08 -6.20
C ASP A 204 -8.50 -1.39 -5.78
N THR A 205 -9.73 -1.83 -5.48
CA THR A 205 -9.99 -3.23 -5.10
C THR A 205 -9.81 -4.21 -6.26
N LEU A 206 -10.01 -3.77 -7.51
CA LEU A 206 -9.69 -4.54 -8.71
C LEU A 206 -8.17 -4.73 -8.89
N ILE A 207 -7.38 -3.67 -8.68
CA ILE A 207 -5.91 -3.76 -8.72
C ILE A 207 -5.40 -4.70 -7.63
N ALA A 208 -5.94 -4.57 -6.41
CA ALA A 208 -5.65 -5.51 -5.32
C ALA A 208 -5.99 -6.96 -5.69
N ALA A 209 -7.09 -7.20 -6.43
CA ALA A 209 -7.48 -8.53 -6.89
C ALA A 209 -6.48 -9.11 -7.89
N LEU A 210 -6.05 -8.30 -8.87
CA LEU A 210 -5.02 -8.70 -9.84
C LEU A 210 -3.71 -9.10 -9.14
N ASN A 211 -3.31 -8.34 -8.12
CA ASN A 211 -2.11 -8.64 -7.33
C ASN A 211 -2.28 -9.91 -6.49
N MET A 212 -3.45 -10.10 -5.88
CA MET A 212 -3.78 -11.33 -5.17
C MET A 212 -3.72 -12.54 -6.10
N TYR A 213 -4.23 -12.44 -7.34
CA TYR A 213 -4.13 -13.51 -8.33
C TYR A 213 -2.68 -13.86 -8.66
N ILE A 214 -1.80 -12.87 -8.88
CA ILE A 214 -0.37 -13.10 -9.12
C ILE A 214 0.23 -13.88 -7.94
N GLY A 215 -0.02 -13.42 -6.70
CA GLY A 215 0.45 -14.09 -5.50
C GLY A 215 -0.05 -15.54 -5.38
N ALA A 216 -1.34 -15.78 -5.63
CA ALA A 216 -1.93 -17.11 -5.59
C ALA A 216 -1.30 -18.07 -6.64
N GLN A 217 -0.92 -17.56 -7.81
CA GLN A 217 -0.24 -18.37 -8.82
C GLN A 217 1.19 -18.74 -8.42
N PHE A 218 1.90 -17.88 -7.68
CA PHE A 218 3.18 -18.26 -7.08
C PHE A 218 3.01 -19.34 -6.01
N ASP A 219 1.92 -19.32 -5.23
CA ASP A 219 1.63 -20.40 -4.27
C ASP A 219 1.41 -21.73 -4.99
N ILE A 220 0.65 -21.75 -6.09
CA ILE A 220 0.43 -22.94 -6.93
C ILE A 220 1.76 -23.43 -7.53
N LEU A 221 2.56 -22.53 -8.08
CA LEU A 221 3.85 -22.90 -8.67
C LEU A 221 4.85 -23.43 -7.63
N CYS A 222 4.87 -22.86 -6.42
CA CYS A 222 5.67 -23.38 -5.30
C CYS A 222 5.26 -24.82 -4.96
N ASP A 223 3.96 -25.10 -4.89
CA ASP A 223 3.45 -26.44 -4.65
C ASP A 223 3.83 -27.41 -5.78
N ASP A 224 3.65 -27.01 -7.04
CA ASP A 224 4.07 -27.81 -8.20
C ASP A 224 5.56 -28.14 -8.18
N LEU A 225 6.41 -27.21 -7.73
CA LEU A 225 7.86 -27.39 -7.65
C LEU A 225 8.28 -28.33 -6.51
N ARG A 226 7.66 -28.21 -5.34
CA ARG A 226 7.88 -29.10 -4.19
C ARG A 226 7.54 -30.53 -4.53
N ASN A 227 6.42 -30.70 -5.23
CA ASN A 227 5.86 -32.01 -5.53
C ASN A 227 6.38 -32.61 -6.86
N ILE A 228 7.53 -32.14 -7.37
CA ILE A 228 8.25 -32.83 -8.42
C ILE A 228 8.91 -34.05 -7.78
N HIS A 229 8.28 -35.21 -7.91
CA HIS A 229 8.80 -36.49 -7.41
C HIS A 229 9.34 -37.35 -8.57
N CYS A 230 10.34 -38.18 -8.28
CA CYS A 230 10.69 -39.35 -9.07
C CYS A 230 9.94 -40.54 -8.47
N ASP A 231 8.75 -40.89 -8.97
CA ASP A 231 8.17 -42.18 -8.58
C ASP A 231 9.06 -43.31 -9.14
N SER A 232 9.24 -44.39 -8.39
CA SER A 232 10.09 -45.54 -8.80
C SER A 232 9.61 -46.22 -10.09
N GLU A 233 8.37 -45.95 -10.53
CA GLU A 233 7.80 -46.38 -11.81
C GLU A 233 7.79 -45.28 -12.90
N GLU A 234 8.06 -44.01 -12.56
CA GLU A 234 8.06 -42.89 -13.52
C GLU A 234 9.38 -42.78 -14.27
N LYS A 235 9.31 -42.61 -15.60
CA LYS A 235 10.51 -42.48 -16.43
C LYS A 235 11.16 -41.12 -16.18
N PRO A 236 12.50 -40.98 -16.27
CA PRO A 236 13.20 -39.70 -16.18
C PRO A 236 12.68 -38.61 -17.14
N ARG A 237 12.02 -39.00 -18.23
CA ARG A 237 11.37 -38.10 -19.20
C ARG A 237 10.15 -37.38 -18.60
N ASP A 238 9.45 -37.98 -17.64
CA ASP A 238 8.26 -37.41 -17.02
C ASP A 238 8.60 -36.28 -16.04
N VAL A 239 9.68 -36.43 -15.28
CA VAL A 239 10.22 -35.36 -14.40
C VAL A 239 10.69 -34.15 -15.21
N SER A 240 11.41 -34.37 -16.32
CA SER A 240 11.83 -33.29 -17.24
C SER A 240 10.61 -32.55 -17.82
N LYS A 241 9.53 -33.28 -18.14
CA LYS A 241 8.27 -32.68 -18.62
C LYS A 241 7.58 -31.87 -17.53
N LYS A 242 7.47 -32.39 -16.30
CA LYS A 242 6.91 -31.66 -15.14
C LYS A 242 7.66 -30.35 -14.90
N LEU A 243 9.00 -30.38 -14.88
CA LEU A 243 9.81 -29.17 -14.74
C LEU A 243 9.59 -28.16 -15.88
N LYS A 244 9.51 -28.61 -17.14
CA LYS A 244 9.23 -27.73 -18.28
C LYS A 244 7.87 -27.04 -18.14
N ILE A 245 6.86 -27.73 -17.60
CA ILE A 245 5.55 -27.15 -17.31
C ILE A 245 5.67 -26.07 -16.23
N CYS A 246 6.41 -26.32 -15.14
CA CYS A 246 6.64 -25.31 -14.09
C CYS A 246 7.36 -24.07 -14.63
N ILE A 247 8.39 -24.25 -15.48
CA ILE A 247 9.10 -23.14 -16.13
C ILE A 247 8.16 -22.36 -17.05
N HIS A 248 7.30 -23.05 -17.81
CA HIS A 248 6.30 -22.40 -18.66
C HIS A 248 5.30 -21.60 -17.83
N HIS A 249 4.75 -22.19 -16.75
CA HIS A 249 3.84 -21.51 -15.84
C HIS A 249 4.48 -20.28 -15.20
N HIS A 250 5.71 -20.38 -14.71
CA HIS A 250 6.47 -19.23 -14.21
C HIS A 250 6.57 -18.08 -15.22
N ARG A 251 6.90 -18.39 -16.49
CA ARG A 251 6.97 -17.37 -17.56
C ARG A 251 5.61 -16.70 -17.79
N GLU A 252 4.53 -17.47 -17.75
CA GLU A 252 3.17 -16.96 -17.92
C GLU A 252 2.71 -16.12 -16.72
N ILE A 253 3.10 -16.46 -15.50
CA ILE A 253 2.88 -15.63 -14.30
C ILE A 253 3.60 -14.28 -14.46
N LEU A 254 4.88 -14.30 -14.85
CA LEU A 254 5.64 -13.06 -15.07
C LEU A 254 5.01 -12.21 -16.18
N ARG A 255 4.55 -12.83 -17.27
CA ARG A 255 3.83 -12.12 -18.35
C ARG A 255 2.53 -11.53 -17.83
N PHE A 256 1.73 -12.29 -17.10
CA PHE A 256 0.49 -11.80 -16.50
C PHE A 256 0.76 -10.61 -15.58
N ALA A 257 1.79 -10.69 -14.73
CA ALA A 257 2.16 -9.62 -13.82
C ALA A 257 2.67 -8.37 -14.54
N ASP A 258 3.43 -8.52 -15.63
CA ASP A 258 3.84 -7.37 -16.47
C ASP A 258 2.63 -6.65 -17.07
N TYR A 259 1.68 -7.38 -17.65
CA TYR A 259 0.46 -6.79 -18.21
C TYR A 259 -0.40 -6.14 -17.11
N ALA A 260 -0.52 -6.76 -15.93
CA ALA A 260 -1.18 -6.16 -14.79
C ALA A 260 -0.48 -4.88 -14.33
N ASN A 261 0.84 -4.90 -14.19
CA ASN A 261 1.61 -3.73 -13.80
C ASN A 261 1.49 -2.59 -14.83
N ARG A 262 1.52 -2.89 -16.13
CA ARG A 262 1.28 -1.89 -17.19
C ARG A 262 -0.13 -1.31 -17.18
N PHE A 263 -1.12 -2.06 -16.72
CA PHE A 263 -2.50 -1.57 -16.56
C PHE A 263 -2.60 -0.50 -15.48
N TYR A 264 -1.95 -0.69 -14.34
CA TYR A 264 -2.13 0.18 -13.18
C TYR A 264 -0.89 1.01 -12.79
N ASN A 265 0.26 0.91 -13.47
CA ASN A 265 1.50 1.59 -13.05
C ASN A 265 1.34 3.12 -12.91
N TRP A 266 0.66 3.74 -13.88
CA TRP A 266 0.37 5.17 -13.90
C TRP A 266 -0.68 5.53 -12.86
N LEU A 267 -1.68 4.65 -12.68
CA LEU A 267 -2.71 4.82 -11.66
C LEU A 267 -2.10 4.85 -10.26
N LEU A 268 -1.19 3.91 -9.96
CA LEU A 268 -0.47 3.89 -8.69
C LEU A 268 0.40 5.13 -8.48
N PHE A 269 1.03 5.65 -9.52
CA PHE A 269 1.83 6.86 -9.38
C PHE A 269 0.96 8.06 -9.00
N VAL A 270 -0.14 8.27 -9.74
CA VAL A 270 -1.07 9.37 -9.45
C VAL A 270 -1.73 9.19 -8.09
N GLU A 271 -2.11 7.97 -7.74
CA GLU A 271 -2.65 7.61 -6.43
C GLU A 271 -1.74 8.09 -5.30
N PHE A 272 -0.49 7.63 -5.27
CA PHE A 272 0.44 8.00 -4.19
C PHE A 272 0.66 9.51 -4.17
N PHE A 273 0.83 10.13 -5.34
CA PHE A 273 1.08 11.57 -5.41
C PHE A 273 -0.09 12.40 -4.88
N VAL A 274 -1.31 12.14 -5.36
CA VAL A 274 -2.51 12.87 -4.94
C VAL A 274 -2.83 12.57 -3.47
N SER A 275 -2.76 11.31 -3.06
CA SER A 275 -2.99 10.91 -1.68
C SER A 275 -2.03 11.56 -0.70
N GLY A 276 -0.78 11.86 -1.11
CA GLY A 276 0.15 12.62 -0.28
C GLY A 276 -0.23 14.09 -0.09
N ILE A 277 -0.71 14.75 -1.16
CA ILE A 277 -1.20 16.13 -1.08
C ILE A 277 -2.46 16.18 -0.21
N THR A 278 -3.40 15.26 -0.45
CA THR A 278 -4.71 15.26 0.23
C THR A 278 -4.59 14.88 1.71
N ILE A 279 -3.71 13.95 2.08
CA ILE A 279 -3.37 13.68 3.49
C ILE A 279 -2.78 14.94 4.12
N GLY A 280 -1.80 15.60 3.48
CA GLY A 280 -1.20 16.82 4.01
C GLY A 280 -2.22 17.94 4.27
N LEU A 281 -3.09 18.20 3.31
CA LEU A 281 -4.17 19.20 3.45
C LEU A 281 -5.21 18.80 4.49
N SER A 282 -5.59 17.52 4.56
CA SER A 282 -6.53 17.03 5.58
C SER A 282 -5.95 17.14 6.99
N MET A 283 -4.65 16.91 7.17
CA MET A 283 -3.98 17.07 8.46
C MET A 283 -3.89 18.53 8.87
N PHE A 284 -3.65 19.45 7.92
CA PHE A 284 -3.75 20.88 8.18
C PHE A 284 -5.17 21.28 8.61
N GLN A 285 -6.18 20.81 7.90
CA GLN A 285 -7.58 21.06 8.26
C GLN A 285 -7.95 20.50 9.65
N LEU A 286 -7.37 19.36 10.06
CA LEU A 286 -7.55 18.80 11.40
C LEU A 286 -7.03 19.70 12.53
N THR A 287 -6.09 20.61 12.25
CA THR A 287 -5.59 21.56 13.25
C THR A 287 -6.48 22.78 13.41
N LEU A 288 -7.35 23.08 12.43
CA LEU A 288 -8.26 24.21 12.44
C LEU A 288 -9.61 23.86 13.10
N VAL A 289 -10.07 22.63 12.90
CA VAL A 289 -11.36 22.17 13.42
C VAL A 289 -11.33 21.88 14.92
N ILE A 290 -12.46 22.07 15.59
CA ILE A 290 -12.61 21.81 17.03
C ILE A 290 -12.37 20.31 17.29
N PRO A 291 -11.48 19.93 18.23
CA PRO A 291 -11.25 18.53 18.59
C PRO A 291 -12.54 17.80 18.97
N PHE A 292 -12.70 16.57 18.49
CA PHE A 292 -13.87 15.71 18.72
C PHE A 292 -15.21 16.24 18.17
N SER A 293 -15.21 17.32 17.38
CA SER A 293 -16.38 17.73 16.60
C SER A 293 -16.77 16.67 15.55
N SER A 294 -17.99 16.77 15.02
CA SER A 294 -18.43 15.93 13.89
C SER A 294 -17.54 16.10 12.66
N GLU A 295 -17.11 17.34 12.40
CA GLU A 295 -16.19 17.69 11.32
C GLU A 295 -14.81 17.05 11.53
N PHE A 296 -14.25 17.13 12.74
CA PHE A 296 -13.01 16.43 13.11
C PHE A 296 -13.09 14.92 12.82
N HIS A 297 -14.18 14.27 13.22
CA HIS A 297 -14.37 12.84 12.96
C HIS A 297 -14.48 12.54 11.45
N SER A 298 -15.20 13.35 10.68
CA SER A 298 -15.33 13.16 9.23
C SER A 298 -13.97 13.26 8.52
N LEU A 299 -13.15 14.23 8.90
CA LEU A 299 -11.85 14.48 8.32
C LEU A 299 -10.81 13.42 8.73
N ALA A 300 -10.86 12.96 9.99
CA ALA A 300 -10.03 11.86 10.47
C ALA A 300 -10.39 10.54 9.78
N MET A 301 -11.68 10.25 9.59
CA MET A 301 -12.14 9.09 8.81
C MET A 301 -11.69 9.15 7.35
N TYR A 302 -11.78 10.32 6.73
CA TYR A 302 -11.28 10.55 5.38
C TYR A 302 -9.77 10.27 5.27
N ALA A 303 -8.95 10.86 6.14
CA ALA A 303 -7.51 10.62 6.15
C ALA A 303 -7.18 9.13 6.37
N ASN A 304 -7.92 8.46 7.26
CA ASN A 304 -7.76 7.02 7.49
C ASN A 304 -8.13 6.19 6.24
N ALA A 305 -9.19 6.55 5.52
CA ALA A 305 -9.59 5.87 4.30
C ALA A 305 -8.49 5.94 3.22
N VAL A 306 -7.90 7.12 3.01
CA VAL A 306 -6.78 7.30 2.07
C VAL A 306 -5.55 6.48 2.49
N LEU A 307 -5.24 6.40 3.79
CA LEU A 307 -4.14 5.56 4.29
C LEU A 307 -4.40 4.06 4.04
N VAL A 308 -5.65 3.60 4.23
CA VAL A 308 -6.04 2.22 3.96
C VAL A 308 -5.92 1.89 2.46
N GLU A 309 -6.25 2.82 1.56
CA GLU A 309 -6.04 2.67 0.11
C GLU A 309 -4.56 2.41 -0.22
N ILE A 310 -3.65 3.27 0.28
CA ILE A 310 -2.20 3.11 0.08
C ILE A 310 -1.70 1.79 0.69
N PHE A 311 -2.12 1.48 1.92
CA PHE A 311 -1.73 0.25 2.61
C PHE A 311 -2.11 -0.99 1.79
N MET A 312 -3.33 -1.02 1.25
CA MET A 312 -3.83 -2.14 0.45
C MET A 312 -2.92 -2.41 -0.76
N TYR A 313 -2.50 -1.35 -1.47
CA TYR A 313 -1.57 -1.49 -2.60
C TYR A 313 -0.23 -2.10 -2.18
N CYS A 314 0.35 -1.55 -1.12
CA CYS A 314 1.64 -2.00 -0.58
C CYS A 314 1.58 -3.42 -0.03
N TRP A 315 0.48 -3.80 0.63
CA TRP A 315 0.27 -5.15 1.16
C TRP A 315 0.23 -6.19 0.04
N PHE A 316 -0.66 -6.03 -0.94
CA PHE A 316 -0.78 -7.00 -2.03
C PHE A 316 0.45 -7.00 -2.96
N GLY A 317 1.14 -5.86 -3.11
CA GLY A 317 2.43 -5.79 -3.79
C GLY A 317 3.54 -6.56 -3.06
N ASN A 318 3.61 -6.39 -1.73
CA ASN A 318 4.56 -7.10 -0.87
C ASN A 318 4.33 -8.62 -0.90
N GLU A 319 3.08 -9.07 -0.88
CA GLU A 319 2.74 -10.49 -0.94
C GLU A 319 3.27 -11.16 -2.22
N ILE A 320 3.29 -10.45 -3.35
CA ILE A 320 3.90 -10.96 -4.59
C ILE A 320 5.41 -11.14 -4.42
N GLU A 321 6.09 -10.15 -3.83
CA GLU A 321 7.53 -10.23 -3.58
C GLU A 321 7.86 -11.40 -2.65
N VAL A 322 7.13 -11.52 -1.54
CA VAL A 322 7.31 -12.60 -0.55
C VAL A 322 7.08 -13.96 -1.19
N LYS A 323 5.97 -14.16 -1.91
CA LYS A 323 5.62 -15.46 -2.49
C LYS A 323 6.54 -15.86 -3.64
N SER A 324 6.92 -14.92 -4.50
CA SER A 324 7.88 -15.21 -5.58
C SER A 324 9.28 -15.56 -5.03
N SER A 325 9.69 -14.97 -3.90
CA SER A 325 10.96 -15.31 -3.23
C SER A 325 11.00 -16.73 -2.67
N LYS A 326 9.85 -17.40 -2.51
CA LYS A 326 9.76 -18.78 -2.01
C LYS A 326 10.05 -19.83 -3.08
N LEU A 327 10.06 -19.48 -4.36
CA LEU A 327 10.27 -20.43 -5.46
C LEU A 327 11.61 -21.18 -5.37
N SER A 328 12.69 -20.49 -4.98
CA SER A 328 14.00 -21.16 -4.82
C SER A 328 14.00 -22.18 -3.68
N TYR A 329 13.28 -21.89 -2.60
CA TYR A 329 13.12 -22.81 -1.47
C TYR A 329 12.24 -24.00 -1.86
N ALA A 330 11.15 -23.77 -2.60
CA ALA A 330 10.29 -24.84 -3.11
C ALA A 330 11.06 -25.84 -3.99
N VAL A 331 11.98 -25.36 -4.85
CA VAL A 331 12.87 -26.24 -5.62
C VAL A 331 13.78 -27.05 -4.69
N PHE A 332 14.35 -26.43 -3.66
CA PHE A 332 15.24 -27.10 -2.72
C PHE A 332 14.52 -28.18 -1.87
N GLU A 333 13.25 -27.94 -1.56
CA GLU A 333 12.36 -28.85 -0.84
C GLU A 333 11.91 -30.07 -1.66
N SER A 334 12.11 -30.06 -2.99
CA SER A 334 11.84 -31.22 -3.85
C SER A 334 12.89 -32.32 -3.73
N ASP A 335 12.62 -33.49 -4.31
CA ASP A 335 13.55 -34.64 -4.37
C ASP A 335 14.66 -34.47 -5.44
N TRP A 336 15.12 -33.23 -5.65
CA TRP A 336 16.04 -32.84 -6.73
C TRP A 336 17.35 -33.62 -6.78
N THR A 337 17.74 -34.21 -5.66
CA THR A 337 18.96 -35.01 -5.51
C THR A 337 18.89 -36.31 -6.29
N GLU A 338 17.69 -36.84 -6.53
CA GLU A 338 17.45 -38.08 -7.26
C GLU A 338 17.22 -37.85 -8.76
N PHE A 339 17.11 -36.60 -9.18
CA PHE A 339 16.84 -36.28 -10.58
C PHE A 339 18.06 -36.57 -11.48
N SER A 340 17.76 -36.81 -12.77
CA SER A 340 18.79 -36.96 -13.80
C SER A 340 19.65 -35.70 -13.94
N LEU A 341 20.87 -35.86 -14.47
CA LEU A 341 21.82 -34.74 -14.64
C LEU A 341 21.25 -33.61 -15.51
N GLU A 342 20.46 -33.95 -16.53
CA GLU A 342 19.78 -32.96 -17.39
C GLU A 342 18.80 -32.10 -16.58
N VAL A 343 17.96 -32.73 -15.77
CA VAL A 343 16.96 -32.04 -14.94
C VAL A 343 17.65 -31.18 -13.87
N LYS A 344 18.70 -31.69 -13.23
CA LYS A 344 19.50 -30.91 -12.26
C LYS A 344 20.09 -29.63 -12.88
N LYS A 345 20.65 -29.72 -14.09
CA LYS A 345 21.16 -28.54 -14.82
C LYS A 345 20.05 -27.53 -15.08
N ASN A 346 18.89 -27.99 -15.56
CA ASN A 346 17.75 -27.12 -15.82
C ASN A 346 17.20 -26.45 -14.53
N LEU A 347 17.19 -27.17 -13.40
CA LEU A 347 16.83 -26.62 -12.11
C LEU A 347 17.78 -25.54 -11.64
N ILE A 348 19.09 -25.72 -11.81
CA ILE A 348 20.09 -24.70 -11.45
C ILE A 348 19.81 -23.41 -12.23
N PHE A 349 19.59 -23.50 -13.54
CA PHE A 349 19.23 -22.32 -14.35
C PHE A 349 17.92 -21.67 -13.88
N PHE A 350 16.93 -22.47 -13.51
CA PHE A 350 15.67 -21.97 -12.98
C PHE A 350 15.86 -21.26 -11.63
N VAL A 351 16.59 -21.86 -10.68
CA VAL A 351 16.92 -21.28 -9.37
C VAL A 351 17.65 -19.95 -9.52
N LEU A 352 18.68 -19.89 -10.37
CA LEU A 352 19.41 -18.64 -10.67
C LEU A 352 18.47 -17.56 -11.21
N LYS A 353 17.42 -17.94 -11.95
CA LYS A 353 16.42 -16.99 -12.47
C LYS A 353 15.44 -16.51 -11.40
N VAL A 354 15.00 -17.38 -10.49
CA VAL A 354 13.99 -17.07 -9.47
C VAL A 354 14.58 -16.49 -8.17
N GLN A 355 15.91 -16.44 -8.04
CA GLN A 355 16.58 -15.74 -6.94
C GLN A 355 16.24 -14.24 -6.85
N LYS A 356 15.84 -13.63 -7.98
CA LYS A 356 15.32 -12.26 -7.99
C LYS A 356 13.80 -12.31 -7.86
N PRO A 357 13.22 -11.93 -6.70
CA PRO A 357 11.78 -11.93 -6.52
C PRO A 357 11.11 -10.90 -7.44
N LEU A 358 9.86 -11.16 -7.79
CA LEU A 358 9.05 -10.24 -8.57
C LEU A 358 8.60 -9.08 -7.70
N LYS A 359 8.88 -7.85 -8.14
CA LYS A 359 8.43 -6.62 -7.48
C LYS A 359 7.52 -5.84 -8.41
N ILE A 360 6.36 -5.43 -7.91
CA ILE A 360 5.46 -4.51 -8.62
C ILE A 360 5.91 -3.07 -8.35
N SER A 361 5.91 -2.22 -9.37
CA SER A 361 6.47 -0.87 -9.29
C SER A 361 5.53 0.19 -9.86
N ALA A 362 5.44 1.35 -9.20
CA ALA A 362 4.82 2.53 -9.78
C ALA A 362 5.85 3.24 -10.68
N LEU A 363 5.63 3.18 -12.00
CA LEU A 363 6.49 3.75 -13.05
C LEU A 363 8.00 3.41 -12.96
N GLY A 364 8.38 2.37 -12.21
CA GLY A 364 9.77 2.05 -11.92
C GLY A 364 10.46 2.98 -10.92
N LEU A 365 9.73 3.94 -10.32
CA LEU A 365 10.26 4.89 -9.35
C LEU A 365 10.38 4.28 -7.95
N PHE A 366 9.35 3.55 -7.54
CA PHE A 366 9.33 2.83 -6.26
C PHE A 366 8.54 1.52 -6.37
N TYR A 367 8.82 0.61 -5.45
CA TYR A 367 8.15 -0.69 -5.37
C TYR A 367 6.99 -0.65 -4.37
N LEU A 368 5.93 -1.38 -4.68
CA LEU A 368 4.82 -1.62 -3.75
C LEU A 368 5.28 -2.59 -2.67
N SER A 369 5.63 -2.06 -1.49
CA SER A 369 6.07 -2.85 -0.34
C SER A 369 5.58 -2.20 0.95
N VAL A 370 5.51 -3.01 2.02
CA VAL A 370 5.18 -2.50 3.36
C VAL A 370 6.22 -1.45 3.80
N GLU A 371 7.50 -1.61 3.41
CA GLU A 371 8.55 -0.62 3.68
C GLU A 371 8.27 0.75 3.03
N THR A 372 7.78 0.76 1.79
CA THR A 372 7.37 2.00 1.11
C THR A 372 6.22 2.69 1.85
N PHE A 373 5.21 1.93 2.27
CA PHE A 373 4.10 2.45 3.08
C PHE A 373 4.57 3.07 4.40
N MET A 374 5.45 2.37 5.12
CA MET A 374 5.98 2.86 6.40
C MET A 374 6.80 4.14 6.21
N THR A 375 7.62 4.21 5.17
CA THR A 375 8.39 5.40 4.83
C THR A 375 7.46 6.60 4.55
N TRP A 376 6.40 6.37 3.77
CA TRP A 376 5.38 7.37 3.48
C TRP A 376 4.68 7.87 4.76
N ASN A 377 4.20 6.97 5.62
CA ASN A 377 3.56 7.34 6.88
C ASN A 377 4.46 8.14 7.82
N MET A 378 5.75 7.79 7.87
CA MET A 378 6.71 8.50 8.69
C MET A 378 6.92 9.93 8.18
N ILE A 379 7.05 10.11 6.86
CA ILE A 379 7.17 11.43 6.24
C ILE A 379 5.95 12.29 6.57
N PHE A 380 4.75 11.76 6.49
CA PHE A 380 3.54 12.51 6.85
C PHE A 380 3.47 12.88 8.31
N SER A 381 3.79 11.94 9.19
CA SER A 381 3.81 12.19 10.63
C SER A 381 4.76 13.35 10.98
N LEU A 382 5.90 13.44 10.28
CA LEU A 382 6.85 14.54 10.43
C LEU A 382 6.32 15.87 9.85
N ILE A 383 5.68 15.85 8.67
CA ILE A 383 5.06 17.06 8.09
C ILE A 383 3.98 17.61 9.03
N THR A 384 3.11 16.75 9.58
CA THR A 384 2.09 17.14 10.55
C THR A 384 2.72 17.74 11.81
N PHE A 385 3.77 17.11 12.34
CA PHE A 385 4.50 17.65 13.49
C PHE A 385 5.09 19.04 13.19
N SER A 386 5.65 19.25 12.00
CA SER A 386 6.21 20.55 11.60
C SER A 386 5.13 21.63 11.46
N ILE A 387 3.98 21.31 10.85
CA ILE A 387 2.85 22.23 10.73
C ILE A 387 2.35 22.64 12.12
N HIS A 388 2.19 21.66 13.02
CA HIS A 388 1.72 21.91 14.38
C HIS A 388 2.74 22.72 15.20
N LEU A 389 4.02 22.39 15.12
CA LEU A 389 5.08 23.15 15.78
C LEU A 389 5.10 24.61 15.33
N ASN A 390 4.94 24.87 14.03
CA ASN A 390 4.83 26.23 13.51
C ASN A 390 3.59 26.96 14.03
N SER A 391 2.44 26.28 14.14
CA SER A 391 1.24 26.88 14.74
C SER A 391 1.42 27.26 16.21
N ILE A 392 2.07 26.39 17.01
CA ILE A 392 2.39 26.67 18.42
C ILE A 392 3.36 27.87 18.53
N LEU A 393 4.40 27.89 17.68
CA LEU A 393 5.40 28.96 17.68
C LEU A 393 4.82 30.31 17.20
N ALA A 394 3.88 30.29 16.26
CA ALA A 394 3.25 31.50 15.73
C ALA A 394 2.19 32.09 16.66
N TYR A 395 1.42 31.25 17.37
CA TYR A 395 0.25 31.71 18.13
C TYR A 395 0.41 31.71 19.65
N GLY A 396 1.56 31.30 20.20
CA GLY A 396 1.95 31.53 21.61
C GLY A 396 1.06 30.89 22.69
N ASN A 397 -0.02 30.20 22.31
CA ASN A 397 -0.94 29.59 23.25
C ASN A 397 -0.62 28.10 23.43
N THR A 398 -0.54 27.71 24.71
CA THR A 398 -0.48 26.33 25.20
C THR A 398 -1.69 25.54 24.72
N ILE A 399 -1.61 24.98 23.52
CA ILE A 399 -2.48 23.87 23.12
C ILE A 399 -1.91 22.64 23.81
N SER A 400 -2.66 22.10 24.77
CA SER A 400 -2.32 20.87 25.48
C SER A 400 -2.23 19.72 24.48
N VAL A 401 -1.00 19.23 24.33
CA VAL A 401 -0.58 18.19 23.40
C VAL A 401 -1.10 16.83 23.86
N GLU A 402 -2.06 16.26 23.14
CA GLU A 402 -2.22 14.80 23.07
C GLU A 402 -1.74 14.34 21.68
N ILE A 403 -0.49 13.86 21.62
CA ILE A 403 0.06 13.19 20.44
C ILE A 403 -0.66 11.84 20.32
N PHE A 404 -1.74 11.78 19.56
CA PHE A 404 -2.27 10.51 19.09
C PHE A 404 -1.42 10.02 17.92
N MET A 405 -0.42 9.22 18.28
CA MET A 405 0.27 8.34 17.35
C MET A 405 -0.78 7.36 16.82
N TYR A 406 -1.26 7.55 15.59
CA TYR A 406 -2.16 6.62 14.91
C TYR A 406 -1.39 5.36 14.49
N CYS A 407 -0.98 4.59 15.49
CA CYS A 407 -0.72 3.16 15.49
C CYS A 407 -1.20 2.71 16.86
N GLY A 408 -2.35 2.05 16.94
CA GLY A 408 -2.97 1.73 18.22
C GLY A 408 -2.05 0.93 19.14
N PHE A 409 -1.53 1.55 20.20
CA PHE A 409 -1.16 0.91 21.47
C PHE A 409 -0.99 1.99 22.55
N SER A 410 -1.94 2.02 23.48
CA SER A 410 -1.82 2.76 24.74
C SER A 410 -0.83 2.02 25.66
N MET A 411 0.39 2.52 25.83
CA MET A 411 1.27 2.10 26.92
C MET A 411 1.37 3.20 27.99
N LYS A 412 0.68 2.97 29.12
CA LYS A 412 0.98 3.63 30.39
C LYS A 412 2.22 2.98 30.99
N SER A 413 3.31 3.73 31.12
CA SER A 413 4.46 3.33 31.95
C SER A 413 4.92 4.51 32.79
N LYS A 414 4.80 4.38 34.11
CA LYS A 414 5.42 5.26 35.11
C LYS A 414 6.83 4.72 35.39
N ALA A 415 7.86 5.48 35.07
CA ALA A 415 9.19 5.28 35.65
C ALA A 415 9.96 6.61 35.72
N SER A 416 10.45 6.93 36.92
CA SER A 416 11.29 8.08 37.26
C SER A 416 12.78 7.75 37.07
N ALA A 417 13.55 8.54 36.31
CA ALA A 417 15.00 8.32 36.18
C ALA A 417 15.81 9.62 35.96
N PRO A 418 16.26 10.30 37.03
CA PRO A 418 17.29 11.35 36.92
C PRO A 418 18.73 10.79 36.93
N ASN A 419 18.95 9.56 37.42
CA ASN A 419 20.31 9.05 37.68
C ASN A 419 21.00 8.39 36.48
N PHE A 420 20.29 8.11 35.39
CA PHE A 420 20.85 7.47 34.20
C PHE A 420 21.60 8.47 33.29
N LEU A 421 21.21 9.74 33.33
CA LEU A 421 21.76 10.82 32.49
C LEU A 421 23.20 11.20 32.88
N ILE A 422 23.54 11.07 34.17
CA ILE A 422 24.87 11.44 34.71
C ILE A 422 25.92 10.37 34.37
N ILE A 423 25.51 9.10 34.28
CA ILE A 423 26.41 7.99 33.90
C ILE A 423 26.78 8.07 32.42
N LEU A 424 25.83 8.46 31.56
CA LEU A 424 26.04 8.63 30.11
C LEU A 424 26.95 9.82 29.77
N LEU A 425 26.91 10.89 30.57
CA LEU A 425 27.75 12.08 30.36
C LEU A 425 29.23 11.86 30.67
N ASN A 426 29.58 10.88 31.51
CA ASN A 426 30.96 10.60 31.90
C ASN A 426 31.69 9.57 31.01
N LEU A 427 30.97 8.87 30.12
CA LEU A 427 31.55 7.85 29.24
C LEU A 427 32.06 8.39 27.88
N ILE A 428 31.80 9.67 27.55
CA ILE A 428 32.09 10.22 26.22
C ILE A 428 33.31 11.16 26.27
N GLY A 429 34.44 10.64 25.79
CA GLY A 429 35.73 11.33 25.67
C GLY A 429 35.74 12.56 24.72
N PRO A 430 36.85 13.31 24.68
CA PRO A 430 36.83 14.70 24.23
C PRO A 430 37.27 14.83 22.77
N THR A 431 36.37 14.61 21.79
CA THR A 431 36.46 15.23 20.45
C THR A 431 35.31 14.75 19.58
N CYS A 432 34.29 15.59 19.33
CA CYS A 432 33.60 15.68 18.03
C CYS A 432 32.59 16.83 18.05
N LEU A 433 32.44 17.48 16.90
CA LEU A 433 31.48 18.55 16.56
C LEU A 433 30.04 18.26 17.01
N LEU A 434 29.69 16.98 17.18
CA LEU A 434 28.39 16.50 17.67
C LEU A 434 28.11 16.89 19.13
N LYS A 435 29.14 17.03 19.98
CA LYS A 435 29.00 17.52 21.37
C LYS A 435 28.50 18.97 21.38
N LYS A 436 28.94 19.80 20.43
CA LYS A 436 28.45 21.18 20.30
C LYS A 436 27.01 21.25 19.79
N LEU A 437 26.60 20.36 18.88
CA LEU A 437 25.21 20.29 18.39
C LEU A 437 24.23 19.77 19.46
N LEU A 438 24.61 18.74 20.21
CA LEU A 438 23.81 18.21 21.33
C LEU A 438 23.74 19.20 22.49
N ILE A 439 24.86 19.86 22.85
CA ILE A 439 24.85 20.93 23.86
C ILE A 439 24.02 22.13 23.37
N PHE A 440 24.07 22.50 22.09
CA PHE A 440 23.24 23.58 21.53
C PHE A 440 21.74 23.25 21.59
N PHE A 441 21.38 21.99 21.35
CA PHE A 441 20.00 21.52 21.44
C PHE A 441 19.50 21.42 22.89
N VAL A 442 20.35 20.96 23.82
CA VAL A 442 20.01 20.79 25.25
C VAL A 442 19.98 22.13 25.99
N LEU A 443 20.87 23.07 25.69
CA LEU A 443 20.91 24.38 26.38
C LEU A 443 19.76 25.32 25.98
N ARG A 444 19.18 25.19 24.78
CA ARG A 444 17.98 25.97 24.39
C ARG A 444 16.68 25.47 25.02
N VAL A 445 16.69 24.30 25.65
CA VAL A 445 15.52 23.68 26.29
C VAL A 445 15.47 23.96 27.81
N GLN A 446 16.42 24.72 28.37
CA GLN A 446 16.45 25.09 29.79
C GLN A 446 15.49 26.24 30.21
N LYS A 447 14.25 26.22 29.70
CA LYS A 447 13.11 26.73 30.49
C LYS A 447 12.23 25.53 30.81
N PRO A 448 11.76 25.37 32.06
CA PRO A 448 11.24 24.10 32.56
C PRO A 448 9.88 23.81 31.94
N LEU A 449 9.89 23.28 30.71
CA LEU A 449 8.76 22.58 30.14
C LEU A 449 8.76 21.19 30.75
N LYS A 450 7.79 20.94 31.64
CA LYS A 450 7.39 19.58 32.00
C LYS A 450 6.77 18.93 30.75
N MET A 451 7.61 18.50 29.80
CA MET A 451 7.19 17.70 28.66
C MET A 451 7.73 16.28 28.80
N PHE A 452 6.82 15.35 29.00
CA PHE A 452 7.04 13.92 28.84
C PHE A 452 7.22 13.63 27.35
N THR A 453 8.46 13.57 26.87
CA THR A 453 8.79 12.99 25.56
C THR A 453 9.80 11.83 25.73
N PRO A 454 9.34 10.62 26.10
CA PRO A 454 10.23 9.46 26.20
C PRO A 454 10.59 8.88 24.81
N GLY A 455 9.69 8.96 23.82
CA GLY A 455 9.78 8.18 22.58
C GLY A 455 10.94 8.55 21.65
N LEU A 456 11.14 9.84 21.38
CA LEU A 456 12.20 10.31 20.48
C LEU A 456 13.60 10.15 21.09
N PHE A 457 13.71 10.30 22.41
CA PHE A 457 14.96 10.11 23.14
C PHE A 457 15.36 8.62 23.18
N TYR A 458 14.40 7.72 23.42
CA TYR A 458 14.62 6.28 23.41
C TYR A 458 15.07 5.78 22.03
N LEU A 459 14.41 6.24 20.95
CA LEU A 459 14.75 5.88 19.58
C LEU A 459 16.20 6.30 19.21
N SER A 460 16.64 7.47 19.69
CA SER A 460 17.98 7.99 19.40
C SER A 460 19.10 7.21 20.11
N VAL A 461 18.90 6.82 21.37
CA VAL A 461 19.88 6.07 22.17
C VAL A 461 19.97 4.61 21.72
N GLU A 462 18.84 4.01 21.38
CA GLU A 462 18.79 2.62 20.92
C GLU A 462 19.37 2.45 19.52
N THR A 463 19.14 3.42 18.62
CA THR A 463 19.78 3.46 17.30
C THR A 463 21.28 3.68 17.42
N PHE A 464 21.73 4.53 18.36
CA PHE A 464 23.15 4.75 18.64
C PHE A 464 23.84 3.46 19.14
N MET A 465 23.23 2.73 20.09
CA MET A 465 23.72 1.43 20.55
C MET A 465 23.74 0.37 19.44
N LYS A 466 22.77 0.40 18.51
CA LYS A 466 22.70 -0.52 17.36
C LYS A 466 23.75 -0.22 16.27
N VAL A 467 24.19 1.04 16.13
CA VAL A 467 25.25 1.47 15.19
C VAL A 467 26.64 1.07 15.69
N GLU A 468 26.89 1.10 17.00
CA GLU A 468 28.19 0.81 17.59
C GLU A 468 28.51 -0.70 17.67
N LEU A 469 27.50 -1.56 17.53
CA LEU A 469 27.63 -3.03 17.48
C LEU A 469 27.96 -3.60 16.08
N GLN A 470 28.00 -2.77 15.03
CA GLN A 470 28.20 -3.20 13.64
C GLN A 470 29.64 -3.23 13.04
N PRO A 471 30.77 -2.80 13.65
CA PRO A 471 32.00 -2.67 12.87
C PRO A 471 32.74 -3.98 12.54
N ASP A 472 32.52 -5.07 13.27
CA ASP A 472 33.43 -6.25 13.21
C ASP A 472 32.82 -7.50 12.56
N TYR A 473 32.06 -7.36 11.46
CA TYR A 473 31.57 -8.52 10.71
C TYR A 473 32.50 -8.87 9.54
N VAL A 474 33.40 -9.83 9.74
CA VAL A 474 34.03 -10.58 8.65
C VAL A 474 32.91 -11.39 7.94
N PRO A 475 32.78 -11.34 6.61
CA PRO A 475 31.75 -12.09 5.90
C PRO A 475 31.98 -13.62 6.06
N ILE A 476 31.10 -14.30 6.83
CA ILE A 476 31.19 -15.75 7.16
C ILE A 476 30.92 -16.65 5.91
N ASP A 477 30.40 -16.08 4.83
CA ASP A 477 30.30 -16.70 3.50
C ASP A 477 31.67 -17.06 2.91
N ILE A 478 32.73 -16.31 3.26
CA ILE A 478 34.11 -16.63 2.89
C ILE A 478 34.61 -17.85 3.68
N VAL A 479 34.29 -17.93 4.98
CA VAL A 479 34.72 -19.02 5.88
C VAL A 479 34.02 -20.36 5.54
N SER A 480 32.79 -20.31 5.03
CA SER A 480 32.06 -21.53 4.65
C SER A 480 32.51 -22.11 3.30
N PHE A 481 33.04 -21.28 2.40
CA PHE A 481 33.64 -21.73 1.13
C PHE A 481 35.04 -22.34 1.29
N GLU A 482 35.75 -22.03 2.38
CA GLU A 482 37.09 -22.58 2.69
C GLU A 482 37.07 -23.94 3.41
N SER A 483 35.88 -24.50 3.69
CA SER A 483 35.74 -25.81 4.34
C SER A 483 35.56 -26.96 3.33
N ASP A 484 36.08 -28.16 3.62
CA ASP A 484 35.89 -29.37 2.78
C ASP A 484 34.45 -29.94 2.90
N TRP A 485 33.46 -29.21 2.39
CA TRP A 485 32.03 -29.53 2.51
C TRP A 485 31.55 -30.63 1.53
N THR A 486 32.38 -31.04 0.59
CA THR A 486 32.06 -32.04 -0.45
C THR A 486 31.89 -33.45 0.09
N ASP A 487 32.44 -33.78 1.26
CA ASP A 487 32.42 -35.13 1.83
C ASP A 487 31.33 -35.34 2.91
N LEU A 488 30.50 -34.33 3.17
CA LEU A 488 29.47 -34.39 4.21
C LEU A 488 28.27 -35.29 3.85
N PRO A 489 27.60 -35.89 4.86
CA PRO A 489 26.31 -36.58 4.69
C PRO A 489 25.22 -35.66 4.12
N GLN A 490 24.25 -36.24 3.40
CA GLN A 490 23.25 -35.50 2.63
C GLN A 490 22.45 -34.47 3.45
N ASN A 491 22.09 -34.79 4.69
CA ASN A 491 21.36 -33.89 5.57
C ASN A 491 22.20 -32.67 6.00
N LEU A 492 23.50 -32.86 6.20
CA LEU A 492 24.44 -31.81 6.59
C LEU A 492 24.75 -30.88 5.41
N LYS A 493 24.90 -31.41 4.19
CA LYS A 493 25.04 -30.59 2.97
C LYS A 493 23.82 -29.70 2.73
N LYS A 494 22.61 -30.26 2.89
CA LYS A 494 21.36 -29.51 2.79
C LYS A 494 21.31 -28.39 3.85
N LEU A 495 21.72 -28.68 5.08
CA LEU A 495 21.77 -27.71 6.17
C LEU A 495 22.78 -26.58 5.90
N LEU A 496 23.98 -26.92 5.42
CA LEU A 496 25.05 -25.95 5.12
C LEU A 496 24.65 -25.00 4.00
N ILE A 497 24.09 -25.52 2.90
CA ILE A 497 23.60 -24.71 1.79
C ILE A 497 22.42 -23.83 2.25
N PHE A 498 21.53 -24.36 3.09
CA PHE A 498 20.45 -23.59 3.69
C PHE A 498 20.98 -22.44 4.56
N PHE A 499 22.02 -22.68 5.36
CA PHE A 499 22.69 -21.64 6.15
C PHE A 499 23.33 -20.57 5.25
N VAL A 500 24.08 -20.95 4.21
CA VAL A 500 24.71 -20.01 3.27
C VAL A 500 23.64 -19.13 2.58
N LEU A 501 22.55 -19.74 2.09
CA LEU A 501 21.45 -19.01 1.46
C LEU A 501 20.69 -18.09 2.44
N LYS A 502 20.63 -18.46 3.72
CA LYS A 502 20.01 -17.64 4.77
C LYS A 502 20.91 -16.47 5.17
N MET A 503 22.23 -16.69 5.19
CA MET A 503 23.25 -15.69 5.55
C MET A 503 23.54 -14.68 4.43
N GLN A 504 23.22 -15.00 3.17
CA GLN A 504 23.23 -14.04 2.05
C GLN A 504 22.18 -12.93 2.17
N LYS A 505 21.22 -13.06 3.10
CA LYS A 505 20.31 -11.98 3.48
C LYS A 505 20.90 -11.28 4.71
N PRO A 506 21.09 -9.94 4.68
CA PRO A 506 21.59 -9.23 5.85
C PRO A 506 20.72 -9.52 7.07
N LEU A 507 21.35 -9.76 8.23
CA LEU A 507 20.66 -9.96 9.51
C LEU A 507 19.82 -8.71 9.82
N LYS A 508 18.50 -8.85 9.68
CA LYS A 508 17.55 -7.79 9.99
C LYS A 508 17.07 -7.99 11.42
N ILE A 509 17.51 -7.13 12.33
CA ILE A 509 17.02 -7.12 13.71
C ILE A 509 15.63 -6.45 13.69
N SER A 510 14.59 -7.21 13.99
CA SER A 510 13.22 -6.71 14.18
C SER A 510 12.99 -6.38 15.66
N ASP A 511 12.20 -5.33 15.90
CA ASP A 511 11.52 -5.16 17.18
C ASP A 511 10.09 -5.68 17.01
N LEU A 512 9.68 -6.62 17.89
CA LEU A 512 8.36 -7.25 17.92
C LEU A 512 7.83 -7.79 16.57
N ASP A 513 8.71 -8.23 15.67
CA ASP A 513 8.37 -8.71 14.31
C ASP A 513 7.58 -7.72 13.43
N LEU A 514 7.59 -6.42 13.77
CA LEU A 514 6.80 -5.39 13.09
C LEU A 514 7.63 -4.33 12.34
N PHE A 515 8.94 -4.19 12.60
CA PHE A 515 9.71 -3.05 12.11
C PHE A 515 11.14 -3.37 11.65
N TYR A 516 11.59 -2.66 10.61
CA TYR A 516 12.99 -2.54 10.21
C TYR A 516 13.29 -1.05 9.94
N LEU A 517 14.31 -0.48 10.57
CA LEU A 517 14.74 0.90 10.33
C LEU A 517 16.21 0.88 9.90
N TRP A 518 16.45 1.13 8.61
CA TRP A 518 17.80 1.29 8.08
C TRP A 518 18.35 2.66 8.47
N VAL A 519 19.60 2.72 8.91
CA VAL A 519 20.32 3.98 9.25
C VAL A 519 20.31 4.94 8.06
N ASP A 520 20.47 4.44 6.84
CA ASP A 520 20.40 5.24 5.62
C ASP A 520 19.04 5.88 5.39
N THR A 521 17.96 5.16 5.72
CA THR A 521 16.59 5.67 5.62
C THR A 521 16.36 6.77 6.65
N PHE A 522 16.82 6.56 7.89
CA PHE A 522 16.76 7.58 8.94
C PHE A 522 17.54 8.85 8.60
N VAL A 523 18.76 8.72 8.07
CA VAL A 523 19.61 9.86 7.68
C VAL A 523 19.02 10.61 6.47
N LYS A 524 18.47 9.91 5.48
CA LYS A 524 17.75 10.54 4.35
C LYS A 524 16.55 11.33 4.84
N ILE A 525 15.80 10.78 5.80
CA ILE A 525 14.64 11.44 6.40
C ILE A 525 15.04 12.71 7.16
N LEU A 526 16.10 12.66 7.97
CA LEU A 526 16.62 13.85 8.66
C LEU A 526 17.07 14.94 7.69
N LYS A 527 17.69 14.55 6.56
CA LYS A 527 18.10 15.49 5.51
C LYS A 527 16.91 16.15 4.82
N ILE A 528 15.84 15.40 4.53
CA ILE A 528 14.63 15.94 3.91
C ILE A 528 13.88 16.88 4.88
N ALA A 529 13.76 16.48 6.14
CA ALA A 529 13.14 17.33 7.18
C ALA A 529 13.92 18.64 7.39
N TRP A 530 15.25 18.56 7.43
CA TRP A 530 16.11 19.74 7.52
C TRP A 530 16.03 20.64 6.28
N PHE A 531 15.98 20.05 5.08
CA PHE A 531 15.83 20.79 3.83
C PHE A 531 14.49 21.54 3.78
N TYR A 532 13.39 20.90 4.19
CA TYR A 532 12.08 21.55 4.26
C TYR A 532 12.04 22.67 5.31
N PHE A 533 12.61 22.46 6.50
CA PHE A 533 12.76 23.48 7.55
C PHE A 533 13.58 24.69 7.08
N SER A 534 14.68 24.44 6.36
CA SER A 534 15.52 25.47 5.74
C SER A 534 14.75 26.29 4.72
N LEU A 535 13.97 25.64 3.85
CA LEU A 535 13.18 26.30 2.81
C LEU A 535 12.08 27.19 3.39
N MET A 536 11.38 26.70 4.42
CA MET A 536 10.31 27.43 5.11
C MET A 536 10.85 28.66 5.87
N ASN A 537 12.02 28.55 6.51
CA ASN A 537 12.66 29.70 7.18
C ASN A 537 13.17 30.76 6.21
N GLN A 538 13.52 30.39 4.98
CA GLN A 538 13.88 31.37 3.94
C GLN A 538 12.65 32.08 3.40
N ALA A 539 11.51 31.38 3.26
CA ALA A 539 10.25 31.97 2.82
C ALA A 539 9.62 32.90 3.88
N SER A 540 9.76 32.60 5.17
CA SER A 540 9.27 33.46 6.27
C SER A 540 10.18 34.64 6.60
N ALA A 541 11.41 34.68 6.05
CA ALA A 541 12.33 35.81 6.20
C ALA A 541 12.20 36.84 5.05
N SER A 542 11.33 36.56 4.07
CA SER A 542 11.03 37.46 2.94
C SER A 542 9.71 38.23 3.06
N GLU A 543 9.01 38.10 4.20
CA GLU A 543 8.00 39.03 4.70
C GLU A 543 8.58 39.81 5.89
#